data_AF-A0A1F9HLS7-F1
#
_entry.id   AF-A0A1F9HLS7-F1
#
_cell.length_a   1.000
_cell.length_b   1.000
_cell.length_c   1.000
_cell.angle_alpha   90.00
_cell.angle_beta   90.00
_cell.angle_gamma   90.00
#
_symmetry.space_group_name_H-M   'P 1'
#
loop_
_entity.id
_entity.type
_entity.pdbx_description
1 polymer ?
#
loop_
_entity_poly.entity_id
_entity_poly.type
_entity_poly.pdbx_seq_one_letter_code
_entity_poly.pdbx_strand_id
1 'polypeptide(L)'
;MKTAKLSQKNQIVVPKEVRKRLKLSAGMNVSIYPIDDYSAVIVRHPTDYVQALKGLGKDLWDRLGGVEYIKRERKSWDKKNVWAKK
;
A
#
# COMPACT_ATOMS: atom_id res chain seq x y z
N MET A 1 19.42 -10.76 16.21
CA MET A 1 19.66 -9.72 15.18
C MET A 1 20.62 -10.28 14.14
N LYS A 2 20.30 -10.28 12.85
CA LYS A 2 21.25 -10.67 11.78
C LYS A 2 21.67 -9.41 11.04
N THR A 3 22.98 -9.18 10.96
CA THR A 3 23.58 -8.12 10.15
C THR A 3 23.91 -8.66 8.76
N ALA A 4 23.87 -7.80 7.75
CA ALA A 4 24.27 -8.12 6.38
C ALA A 4 25.39 -7.16 5.97
N LYS A 5 26.42 -7.69 5.30
CA LYS A 5 27.50 -6.86 4.77
C LYS A 5 27.04 -6.17 3.48
N LEU A 6 27.33 -4.89 3.35
CA LEU A 6 27.27 -4.20 2.06
C LEU A 6 28.44 -4.68 1.20
N SER A 7 28.13 -5.35 0.11
CA SER A 7 29.15 -5.81 -0.84
C SER A 7 29.83 -4.64 -1.54
N GLN A 8 30.99 -4.89 -2.16
CA GLN A 8 31.72 -3.88 -2.93
C GLN A 8 30.91 -3.29 -4.09
N LYS A 9 29.84 -3.97 -4.54
CA LYS A 9 28.92 -3.48 -5.57
C LYS A 9 27.72 -2.72 -4.98
N ASN A 10 27.79 -2.32 -3.71
CA ASN A 10 26.71 -1.66 -2.97
C ASN A 10 25.41 -2.50 -2.89
N GLN A 11 25.54 -3.82 -2.79
CA GLN A 11 24.41 -4.75 -2.66
C GLN A 11 24.40 -5.40 -1.27
N ILE A 12 23.22 -5.56 -0.68
CA ILE A 12 23.00 -6.33 0.55
C ILE A 12 22.31 -7.66 0.23
N VAL A 13 22.73 -8.72 0.90
CA VAL A 13 22.05 -10.02 0.79
C VAL A 13 20.90 -10.06 1.80
N VAL A 14 19.67 -10.17 1.31
CA VAL A 14 18.49 -10.33 2.17
C VAL A 14 18.51 -11.72 2.83
N PRO A 15 18.54 -11.82 4.18
CA PRO A 15 18.58 -13.10 4.87
C PRO A 15 17.38 -13.99 4.56
N LYS A 16 17.58 -15.31 4.60
CA LYS A 16 16.55 -16.33 4.26
C LYS A 16 15.23 -16.13 5.00
N GLU A 17 15.29 -15.75 6.28
CA GLU A 17 14.12 -15.51 7.13
C GLU A 17 13.27 -14.34 6.61
N VAL A 18 13.91 -13.21 6.30
CA VAL A 18 13.25 -12.02 5.73
C VAL A 18 12.67 -12.35 4.35
N ARG A 19 13.40 -13.08 3.49
CA ARG A 19 12.90 -13.52 2.18
C ARG A 19 11.63 -14.36 2.30
N LYS A 20 11.58 -15.31 3.23
CA LYS A 20 10.40 -16.15 3.46
C LYS A 20 9.21 -15.34 3.94
N ARG A 21 9.42 -14.45 4.92
CA ARG A 21 8.34 -13.62 5.49
C ARG A 21 7.78 -12.64 4.47
N LEU A 22 8.65 -12.04 3.66
CA LEU A 22 8.27 -11.12 2.59
C LEU A 22 7.95 -11.84 1.26
N LYS A 23 7.99 -13.19 1.21
CA LYS A 23 7.77 -13.99 -0.02
C LYS A 23 8.56 -13.48 -1.23
N LEU A 24 9.83 -13.13 -1.02
CA LEU A 24 10.74 -12.64 -2.05
C LEU A 24 11.41 -13.81 -2.79
N SER A 25 11.44 -13.70 -4.12
CA SER A 25 12.11 -14.64 -5.03
C SER A 25 13.22 -13.91 -5.80
N ALA A 26 14.17 -14.67 -6.33
CA ALA A 26 15.22 -14.10 -7.19
C ALA A 26 14.58 -13.43 -8.42
N GLY A 27 15.12 -12.28 -8.83
CA GLY A 27 14.62 -11.50 -9.97
C GLY A 27 13.35 -10.69 -9.69
N MET A 28 12.76 -10.75 -8.49
CA MET A 28 11.66 -9.87 -8.11
C MET A 28 12.14 -8.45 -7.84
N ASN A 29 11.35 -7.47 -8.29
CA ASN A 29 11.50 -6.09 -7.88
C ASN A 29 10.98 -5.89 -6.44
N VAL A 30 11.65 -5.00 -5.71
CA VAL A 30 11.23 -4.55 -4.38
C VAL A 30 11.27 -3.04 -4.35
N SER A 31 10.32 -2.42 -3.65
CA SER A 31 10.38 -0.99 -3.38
C SER A 31 11.15 -0.76 -2.09
N ILE A 32 12.04 0.22 -2.10
CA ILE A 32 12.83 0.63 -0.93
C ILE A 32 12.49 2.08 -0.65
N TYR A 33 11.98 2.36 0.54
CA TYR A 33 11.62 3.71 0.96
C TYR A 33 12.51 4.13 2.14
N PRO A 34 13.23 5.25 2.04
CA PRO A 34 13.87 5.83 3.20
C PRO A 34 12.80 6.29 4.19
N ILE A 35 13.00 5.99 5.48
CA ILE A 35 12.15 6.51 6.56
C ILE A 35 12.87 7.69 7.21
N ASP A 36 14.17 7.56 7.43
CA ASP A 36 15.04 8.55 8.05
C ASP A 36 16.51 8.32 7.62
N ASP A 37 17.44 9.07 8.21
CA ASP A 37 18.88 9.01 7.87
C ASP A 37 19.55 7.67 8.24
N TYR A 38 18.90 6.86 9.07
CA TYR A 38 19.43 5.60 9.60
C TYR A 38 18.66 4.37 9.09
N SER A 39 17.44 4.56 8.57
CA SER A 39 16.53 3.47 8.31
C SER A 39 15.75 3.61 6.99
N ALA A 40 15.54 2.46 6.37
CA ALA A 40 14.70 2.31 5.19
C ALA A 40 13.86 1.05 5.33
N VAL A 41 12.67 1.06 4.72
CA VAL A 41 11.78 -0.10 4.64
C VAL A 41 11.81 -0.70 3.25
N ILE A 42 11.88 -2.04 3.20
CA ILE A 42 11.74 -2.82 1.97
C ILE A 42 10.34 -3.40 1.94
N VAL A 43 9.61 -3.13 0.86
CA VAL A 43 8.31 -3.73 0.60
C VAL A 43 8.31 -4.47 -0.73
N ARG A 44 7.43 -5.48 -0.83
CA ARG A 44 7.21 -6.15 -2.11
C ARG A 44 6.70 -5.14 -3.14
N HIS A 45 7.34 -5.10 -4.31
CA HIS A 45 6.82 -4.36 -5.44
C HIS A 45 5.75 -5.24 -6.13
N PRO A 46 4.49 -4.79 -6.21
CA PRO A 46 3.47 -5.53 -6.93
C PRO A 46 3.79 -5.52 -8.42
N THR A 47 3.70 -6.67 -9.08
CA THR A 47 3.82 -6.77 -10.54
C THR A 47 2.59 -6.18 -11.25
N ASP A 48 1.45 -6.20 -10.57
CA ASP A 48 0.19 -5.61 -11.01
C ASP A 48 -0.48 -4.92 -9.81
N TYR A 49 -0.51 -3.58 -9.87
CA TYR A 49 -1.12 -2.76 -8.83
C TYR A 49 -2.64 -2.93 -8.77
N VAL A 50 -3.30 -3.19 -9.90
CA VAL A 50 -4.76 -3.40 -9.94
C VAL A 50 -5.09 -4.66 -9.18
N GLN A 51 -4.42 -5.77 -9.46
CA GLN A 51 -4.64 -7.03 -8.73
C GLN A 51 -4.23 -6.93 -7.27
N ALA A 52 -3.14 -6.23 -6.96
CA ALA A 52 -2.67 -6.05 -5.59
C ALA A 52 -3.61 -5.20 -4.73
N LEU A 53 -4.26 -4.18 -5.32
CA LEU A 53 -5.15 -3.28 -4.60
C LEU A 53 -6.62 -3.72 -4.63
N LYS A 54 -7.00 -4.56 -5.59
CA LYS A 54 -8.39 -5.03 -5.75
C LYS A 54 -8.88 -5.73 -4.49
N GLY A 55 -9.97 -5.21 -3.93
CA GLY A 55 -10.65 -5.81 -2.80
C GLY A 55 -10.06 -5.48 -1.43
N LEU A 56 -8.93 -4.76 -1.32
CA LEU A 56 -8.37 -4.34 -0.03
C LEU A 56 -9.37 -3.54 0.83
N GLY A 57 -10.21 -2.73 0.18
CA GLY A 57 -11.21 -1.90 0.85
C GLY A 57 -12.58 -2.56 1.00
N LYS A 58 -12.77 -3.84 0.61
CA LYS A 58 -14.10 -4.45 0.54
C LYS A 58 -14.83 -4.43 1.88
N ASP A 59 -14.17 -4.85 2.96
CA ASP A 59 -14.80 -4.92 4.27
C ASP A 59 -15.14 -3.53 4.84
N LEU A 60 -14.29 -2.53 4.56
CA LEU A 60 -14.54 -1.15 4.93
C LEU A 60 -15.72 -0.58 4.13
N TRP A 61 -15.75 -0.86 2.83
CA TRP A 61 -16.81 -0.47 1.92
C TRP A 61 -18.17 -1.00 2.37
N ASP A 62 -18.23 -2.29 2.72
CA ASP A 62 -19.45 -2.95 3.21
C ASP A 62 -19.89 -2.32 4.55
N ARG A 63 -18.96 -2.07 5.49
CA ARG A 63 -19.27 -1.43 6.79
C ARG A 63 -19.82 -0.01 6.67
N LEU A 64 -19.35 0.78 5.71
CA LEU A 64 -19.81 2.16 5.52
C LEU A 64 -21.23 2.25 4.93
N GLY A 65 -21.78 1.12 4.47
CA GLY A 65 -23.10 1.03 3.86
C GLY A 65 -23.05 0.92 2.33
N GLY A 66 -21.87 0.66 1.75
CA GLY A 66 -21.66 0.43 0.34
C GLY A 66 -22.34 1.47 -0.55
N VAL A 67 -23.22 1.01 -1.44
CA VAL A 67 -23.92 1.88 -2.39
C VAL A 67 -24.80 2.94 -1.68
N GLU A 68 -25.37 2.61 -0.52
CA GLU A 68 -26.21 3.55 0.22
C GLU A 68 -25.41 4.69 0.86
N TYR A 69 -24.14 4.43 1.21
CA TYR A 69 -23.21 5.48 1.60
C TYR A 69 -23.09 6.55 0.51
N ILE A 70 -22.80 6.14 -0.73
CA ILE A 70 -22.67 7.07 -1.87
C ILE A 70 -23.98 7.81 -2.14
N LYS A 71 -25.13 7.13 -2.07
CA LYS A 71 -26.43 7.78 -2.29
C LYS A 71 -26.69 8.87 -1.26
N ARG A 72 -26.33 8.65 0.01
CA ARG A 72 -26.46 9.65 1.08
C ARG A 72 -25.51 10.84 0.85
N GLU A 73 -24.25 10.57 0.53
CA GLU A 73 -23.27 11.62 0.22
C GLU A 73 -23.75 12.49 -0.95
N ARG A 74 -24.19 11.89 -2.06
CA ARG A 74 -24.72 12.63 -3.23
C ARG A 74 -25.90 13.53 -2.87
N LYS A 75 -26.89 13.00 -2.13
CA LYS A 75 -28.03 13.81 -1.64
C LYS A 75 -27.59 14.97 -0.75
N SER A 76 -26.53 14.80 0.04
CA SER A 76 -26.03 15.86 0.92
C SER A 76 -25.39 17.01 0.13
N TRP A 77 -24.73 16.72 -0.99
CA TRP A 77 -24.11 17.71 -1.86
C TRP A 77 -25.16 18.51 -2.62
N ASP A 78 -26.21 17.83 -3.12
CA ASP A 78 -27.35 18.51 -3.76
C ASP A 78 -28.04 19.48 -2.80
N LYS A 79 -28.23 19.10 -1.53
CA LYS A 79 -28.81 19.97 -0.50
C LYS A 79 -27.93 21.18 -0.15
N LYS A 80 -26.60 21.01 -0.12
CA LYS A 80 -25.66 22.13 0.11
C LYS A 80 -25.67 23.12 -1.06
N ASN A 81 -25.85 22.64 -2.28
CA ASN A 81 -25.93 23.49 -3.48
C ASN A 81 -27.21 24.32 -3.57
N VAL A 82 -28.23 24.05 -2.75
CA VAL A 82 -29.45 24.87 -2.66
C VAL A 82 -29.18 26.23 -2.00
N TRP A 83 -28.14 26.34 -1.15
CA TRP A 83 -27.76 27.59 -0.48
C TRP A 83 -26.80 28.46 -1.30
N ALA A 84 -26.22 27.94 -2.39
CA ALA A 84 -25.33 28.68 -3.29
C ALA A 84 -26.05 29.34 -4.48
N LYS A 85 -27.38 29.22 -4.57
CA LYS A 85 -28.22 29.73 -5.66
C LYS A 85 -29.24 30.80 -5.23
N LYS A 86 -29.09 31.39 -4.04
CA LYS A 86 -29.92 32.49 -3.54
C LYS A 86 -29.06 33.71 -3.25
#